data_AF-A0A4Q4W801-F1
#
_entry.id   AF-A0A4Q4W801-F1
#
_cell.length_a   1.000
_cell.length_b   1.000
_cell.length_c   1.000
_cell.angle_alpha   90.00
_cell.angle_beta   90.00
_cell.angle_gamma   90.00
#
_symmetry.space_group_name_H-M   'P 1'
#
loop_
_entity.id
_entity.type
_entity.pdbx_description
1 polymer ?
#
loop_
_entity_poly.entity_id
_entity_poly.type
_entity_poly.pdbx_seq_one_letter_code
_entity_poly.pdbx_strand_id
1 'polypeptide(L)'
;MPKRVYTSEDNGGVAAGAEKRRRITFDTGTPTPGRDDTDEESDMGKFKEILPEDITVAIFCALSYESLAVKYSLDEEFQCRPKAIGPRKYVYSFGRIGDHKIVIARPHQMGTVKAA
;
A
#
# COMPACT_ATOMS: atom_id res chain seq x y z
N MET A 1 -22.89 14.47 -5.74
CA MET A 1 -22.41 13.12 -6.11
C MET A 1 -23.56 12.33 -6.71
N PRO A 2 -23.54 11.94 -7.99
CA PRO A 2 -24.59 11.08 -8.53
C PRO A 2 -24.38 9.64 -8.04
N LYS A 3 -25.44 9.05 -7.48
CA LYS A 3 -25.45 7.68 -6.95
C LYS A 3 -25.45 6.69 -8.11
N ARG A 4 -24.52 5.73 -8.12
CA ARG A 4 -24.56 4.58 -9.04
C ARG A 4 -25.74 3.68 -8.64
N VAL A 5 -26.70 3.52 -9.54
CA VAL A 5 -27.76 2.51 -9.44
C VAL A 5 -27.24 1.24 -10.12
N TYR A 6 -27.24 0.13 -9.38
CA TYR A 6 -26.84 -1.17 -9.90
C TYR A 6 -28.10 -2.04 -10.00
N THR A 7 -28.45 -2.46 -11.22
CA THR A 7 -29.48 -3.46 -11.47
C THR A 7 -28.79 -4.75 -11.88
N SER A 8 -28.87 -5.78 -11.04
CA SER A 8 -28.55 -7.16 -11.43
C SER A 8 -29.84 -7.86 -11.83
N GLU A 9 -29.94 -8.27 -13.09
CA GLU A 9 -30.89 -9.31 -13.49
C GLU A 9 -30.14 -10.64 -13.41
N ASP A 10 -30.60 -11.50 -12.49
CA ASP A 10 -30.16 -12.88 -12.37
C ASP A 10 -31.17 -13.75 -13.09
N ASN A 11 -30.72 -14.50 -14.11
CA ASN A 11 -31.52 -15.54 -14.74
C ASN A 11 -30.59 -16.71 -15.11
N GLY A 12 -30.71 -17.77 -14.32
CA GLY A 12 -29.95 -18.99 -14.47
C GLY A 12 -30.32 -19.81 -15.71
N GLY A 13 -29.42 -20.73 -16.07
CA GLY A 13 -29.75 -21.80 -17.01
C GLY A 13 -28.58 -22.34 -17.85
N VAL A 14 -27.83 -23.28 -17.26
CA VAL A 14 -27.30 -24.53 -17.87
C VAL A 14 -26.43 -24.50 -19.15
N ALA A 15 -25.17 -24.91 -18.93
CA ALA A 15 -24.29 -25.77 -19.73
C ALA A 15 -23.58 -25.29 -21.02
N ALA A 16 -22.38 -25.89 -21.14
CA ALA A 16 -21.51 -26.11 -22.31
C ALA A 16 -20.44 -25.05 -22.58
N GLY A 17 -19.19 -25.55 -22.63
CA GLY A 17 -17.96 -24.77 -22.68
C GLY A 17 -17.78 -23.94 -23.95
N ALA A 18 -17.30 -22.72 -23.74
CA ALA A 18 -16.42 -21.98 -24.63
C ALA A 18 -15.93 -20.75 -23.86
N GLU A 19 -14.61 -20.62 -23.71
CA GLU A 19 -13.94 -19.50 -23.07
C GLU A 19 -14.31 -18.20 -23.81
N LYS A 20 -15.20 -17.39 -23.21
CA LYS A 20 -15.68 -16.14 -23.81
C LYS A 20 -14.63 -15.04 -23.59
N ARG A 21 -13.54 -15.12 -24.36
CA ARG A 21 -12.52 -14.06 -24.48
C ARG A 21 -13.21 -12.79 -25.00
N ARG A 22 -13.40 -11.79 -24.13
CA ARG A 22 -13.91 -10.47 -24.54
C ARG A 22 -12.82 -9.78 -25.36
N ARG A 23 -12.96 -9.79 -26.69
CA ARG A 23 -12.10 -9.04 -27.62
C ARG A 23 -12.61 -7.60 -27.62
N ILE A 24 -11.84 -6.69 -27.03
CA ILE A 24 -12.10 -5.25 -27.10
C ILE A 24 -11.43 -4.76 -28.39
N THR A 25 -12.22 -4.38 -29.37
CA THR A 25 -11.75 -3.67 -30.57
C THR A 25 -11.77 -2.17 -30.28
N PHE A 26 -10.61 -1.54 -30.37
CA PHE A 26 -10.48 -0.09 -30.36
C PHE A 26 -10.42 0.39 -31.81
N ASP A 27 -11.34 1.29 -32.15
CA ASP A 27 -11.45 1.90 -33.47
C ASP A 27 -10.26 2.86 -33.68
N THR A 28 -9.53 2.69 -34.78
CA THR A 28 -8.34 3.47 -35.13
C THR A 28 -8.71 4.56 -36.13
N GLY A 29 -8.41 5.82 -35.77
CA GLY A 29 -8.32 6.99 -36.65
C GLY A 29 -8.87 8.23 -35.94
N THR A 30 -8.14 9.31 -35.66
CA THR A 30 -7.11 10.04 -36.43
C THR A 30 -6.31 10.96 -35.49
N PRO A 31 -5.09 11.43 -35.87
CA PRO A 31 -4.16 12.10 -34.98
C PRO A 31 -4.42 13.61 -34.90
N THR A 32 -4.49 14.16 -33.69
CA THR A 32 -4.41 15.62 -33.44
C THR A 32 -3.48 15.91 -32.26
N PRO A 33 -2.81 17.09 -32.28
CA PRO A 33 -1.47 17.25 -31.72
C PRO A 33 -1.50 17.80 -30.30
N GLY A 34 -0.47 17.40 -29.53
CA GLY A 34 0.03 18.15 -28.38
C GLY A 34 -0.95 18.29 -27.23
N ARG A 35 -1.09 17.23 -26.43
CA ARG A 35 -1.36 17.41 -25.01
C ARG A 35 -0.09 16.99 -24.29
N ASP A 36 0.55 17.96 -23.65
CA ASP A 36 1.50 17.72 -22.59
C ASP A 36 0.80 16.83 -21.57
N ASP A 37 1.03 15.52 -21.68
CA ASP A 37 0.82 14.58 -20.59
C ASP A 37 1.93 14.88 -19.58
N THR A 38 1.80 16.03 -18.91
CA THR A 38 2.42 16.17 -17.60
C THR A 38 1.60 15.26 -16.70
N ASP A 39 2.02 14.00 -16.67
CA ASP A 39 1.79 13.13 -15.52
C ASP A 39 2.25 13.96 -14.32
N GLU A 40 1.29 14.62 -13.66
CA GLU A 40 1.52 15.11 -12.32
C GLU A 40 1.76 13.86 -11.48
N GLU A 41 3.03 13.45 -11.42
CA GLU A 41 3.58 12.66 -10.33
C GLU A 41 3.11 13.39 -9.08
N SER A 42 1.99 12.94 -8.53
CA SER A 42 1.47 13.41 -7.25
C SER A 42 2.67 13.44 -6.33
N ASP A 43 3.07 14.66 -5.91
CA ASP A 43 4.22 14.90 -5.05
C ASP A 43 3.98 14.09 -3.77
N MET A 44 4.40 12.83 -3.81
CA MET A 44 4.37 11.89 -2.70
C MET A 44 5.51 12.38 -1.82
N GLY A 45 5.20 13.48 -1.11
CA GLY A 45 6.17 14.35 -0.47
C GLY A 45 7.26 13.52 0.19
N LYS A 46 8.50 13.78 -0.19
CA LYS A 46 9.66 13.04 0.31
C LYS A 46 9.60 13.04 1.84
N PHE A 47 9.26 11.91 2.43
CA PHE A 47 9.27 11.75 3.88
C PHE A 47 10.66 12.09 4.42
N LYS A 48 10.70 12.73 5.59
CA LYS A 48 11.98 13.04 6.25
C LYS A 48 12.70 11.75 6.61
N GLU A 49 14.02 11.76 6.50
CA GLU A 49 14.85 10.62 6.86
C GLU A 49 15.07 10.56 8.39
N ILE A 50 14.99 9.37 8.97
CA ILE A 50 15.29 9.11 10.38
C ILE A 50 16.49 8.15 10.51
N LEU A 51 17.40 8.49 11.42
CA LEU A 51 18.53 7.64 11.79
C LEU A 51 18.09 6.54 12.77
N PRO A 52 18.63 5.30 12.67
CA PRO A 52 18.30 4.23 13.61
C PRO A 52 18.53 4.59 15.09
N GLU A 53 19.55 5.40 15.37
CA GLU A 53 19.93 5.82 16.72
C GLU A 53 18.92 6.77 17.37
N ASP A 54 18.06 7.40 16.55
CA ASP A 54 17.02 8.30 17.02
C ASP A 54 15.73 7.57 17.42
N ILE A 55 15.61 6.26 17.13
CA ILE A 55 14.41 5.49 17.42
C ILE A 55 14.33 5.20 18.92
N THR A 56 13.22 5.62 19.52
CA THR A 56 13.00 5.50 20.98
C THR A 56 12.08 4.35 21.36
N VAL A 57 11.20 3.92 20.45
CA VAL A 57 10.21 2.85 20.69
C VAL A 57 10.13 1.94 19.48
N ALA A 58 10.07 0.63 19.72
CA ALA A 58 9.78 -0.38 18.72
C ALA A 58 8.44 -1.08 19.03
N ILE A 59 7.54 -1.11 18.05
CA ILE A 59 6.23 -1.75 18.15
C ILE A 59 6.22 -2.95 17.22
N PHE A 60 6.02 -4.14 17.78
CA PHE A 60 5.89 -5.38 17.03
C PHE A 60 4.41 -5.73 16.86
N CYS A 61 3.92 -5.63 15.63
CA CYS A 61 2.57 -6.05 15.28
C CYS A 61 2.63 -7.45 14.67
N ALA A 62 1.83 -8.38 15.17
CA ALA A 62 1.75 -9.71 14.58
C ALA A 62 0.92 -9.67 13.28
N LEU A 63 -0.06 -8.77 13.22
CA LEU A 63 -1.07 -8.70 12.17
C LEU A 63 -0.97 -7.40 11.37
N SER A 64 -1.39 -7.46 10.12
CA SER A 64 -1.37 -6.31 9.20
C SER A 64 -2.26 -5.17 9.68
N TYR A 65 -3.46 -5.49 10.18
CA TYR A 65 -4.40 -4.49 10.64
C TYR A 65 -3.93 -3.75 11.89
N GLU A 66 -3.20 -4.42 12.79
CA GLU A 66 -2.56 -3.77 13.95
C GLU A 66 -1.53 -2.74 13.47
N SER A 67 -0.65 -3.14 12.53
CA SER A 67 0.37 -2.23 12.01
C SER A 67 -0.22 -1.02 11.29
N LEU A 68 -1.34 -1.21 10.59
CA LEU A 68 -2.04 -0.12 9.91
C LEU A 68 -2.72 0.82 10.92
N ALA A 69 -3.37 0.28 11.96
CA ALA A 69 -3.98 1.10 13.00
C ALA A 69 -2.95 2.01 13.69
N VAL A 70 -1.79 1.45 14.03
CA VAL A 70 -0.67 2.24 14.59
C VAL A 70 -0.18 3.27 13.57
N LYS A 71 -0.01 2.87 12.30
CA LYS A 71 0.43 3.78 11.23
C LYS A 71 -0.51 4.98 11.06
N TYR A 72 -1.82 4.76 11.10
CA TYR A 72 -2.81 5.85 11.01
C TYR A 72 -2.88 6.74 12.26
N SER A 73 -2.23 6.33 13.35
CA SER A 73 -2.13 7.09 14.59
C SER A 73 -0.84 7.91 14.68
N LEU A 74 0.00 7.89 13.64
CA LEU A 74 1.24 8.66 13.58
C LEU A 74 0.96 10.15 13.39
N ASP A 75 1.69 10.98 14.12
CA ASP A 75 1.72 12.43 13.88
C ASP A 75 2.49 12.77 12.61
N GLU A 76 3.52 11.97 12.29
CA GLU A 76 4.41 12.16 11.14
C GLU A 76 4.98 10.81 10.68
N GLU A 77 5.11 10.61 9.36
CA GLU A 77 5.78 9.46 8.75
C GLU A 77 7.23 9.80 8.36
N PHE A 78 8.14 8.85 8.57
CA PHE A 78 9.54 8.96 8.19
C PHE A 78 9.94 7.88 7.19
N GLN A 79 10.94 8.19 6.36
CA GLN A 79 11.73 7.19 5.67
C GLN A 79 12.92 6.82 6.54
N CYS A 80 13.23 5.54 6.63
CA CYS A 80 14.51 5.09 7.17
C CYS A 80 15.23 4.30 6.09
N ARG A 81 16.51 4.59 5.89
CA ARG A 81 17.41 3.76 5.10
C ARG A 81 18.26 2.94 6.06
N PRO A 82 17.77 1.79 6.55
CA PRO A 82 18.57 0.98 7.45
C PRO A 82 19.86 0.54 6.73
N LYS A 83 21.01 0.90 7.29
CA LYS A 83 22.34 0.54 6.76
C LYS A 83 22.57 -0.98 6.78
N ALA A 84 21.88 -1.68 7.68
CA ALA A 84 21.75 -3.13 7.69
C ALA A 84 20.27 -3.46 7.61
N ILE A 85 19.83 -4.04 6.49
CA ILE A 85 18.46 -4.56 6.35
C ILE A 85 18.27 -5.58 7.47
N GLY A 86 17.37 -5.27 8.42
CA GLY A 86 16.93 -6.23 9.43
C GLY A 86 16.43 -7.52 8.77
N PRO A 87 16.08 -8.57 9.53
CA PRO A 87 15.67 -9.84 8.94
C PRO A 87 14.64 -9.59 7.83
N ARG A 88 14.90 -10.07 6.60
CA ARG A 88 14.04 -9.92 5.40
C ARG A 88 12.60 -10.43 5.59
N LYS A 89 12.29 -10.94 6.79
CA LYS A 89 11.02 -11.46 7.25
C LYS A 89 10.07 -10.36 7.75
N TYR A 90 10.56 -9.14 7.95
CA TYR A 90 9.78 -8.03 8.50
C TYR A 90 9.62 -6.88 7.50
N VAL A 91 8.43 -6.28 7.54
CA VAL A 91 8.13 -4.97 6.98
C VAL A 91 8.29 -3.95 8.09
N TYR A 92 9.03 -2.88 7.81
CA TYR A 92 9.25 -1.79 8.74
C TYR A 92 8.56 -0.52 8.24
N SER A 93 7.98 0.23 9.18
CA SER A 93 7.45 1.58 8.95
C SER A 93 7.92 2.47 10.09
N PHE A 94 8.13 3.76 9.82
CA PHE A 94 8.73 4.68 10.77
C PHE A 94 7.88 5.93 10.89
N GLY A 95 7.83 6.49 12.09
CA GLY A 95 7.08 7.71 12.32
C GLY A 95 7.28 8.28 13.71
N ARG A 96 6.42 9.21 14.08
CA ARG A 96 6.41 9.85 15.40
C ARG A 96 5.03 9.78 16.03
N ILE A 97 5.00 9.56 17.35
CA ILE A 97 3.82 9.76 18.20
C ILE A 97 4.29 10.56 19.42
N GLY A 98 3.78 11.78 19.58
CA GLY A 98 4.27 12.72 20.58
C GLY A 98 5.77 12.98 20.42
N ASP A 99 6.53 12.80 21.50
CA ASP A 99 7.99 12.98 21.49
C ASP A 99 8.75 11.70 21.10
N HIS A 100 8.05 10.60 20.84
CA HIS A 100 8.65 9.32 20.52
C HIS A 100 8.77 9.11 19.01
N LYS A 101 10.00 8.97 18.55
CA LYS A 101 10.30 8.41 17.23
C LYS A 101 10.18 6.90 17.31
N ILE A 102 9.34 6.31 16.47
CA ILE A 102 8.92 4.92 16.55
C ILE A 102 9.25 4.12 15.28
N VAL A 103 9.54 2.83 15.48
CA VAL A 103 9.56 1.83 14.41
C VAL A 103 8.43 0.83 14.63
N ILE A 104 7.66 0.58 13.57
CA ILE A 104 6.62 -0.44 13.51
C ILE A 104 7.19 -1.61 12.71
N ALA A 105 7.34 -2.76 13.35
CA ALA A 105 7.82 -3.98 12.71
C ALA A 105 6.69 -4.99 12.62
N ARG A 106 6.44 -5.52 11.42
CA ARG A 106 5.45 -6.58 11.19
C ARG A 106 6.04 -7.72 10.37
N PRO A 107 5.86 -8.99 10.76
CA PRO A 107 6.33 -10.11 9.96
C PRO A 107 5.47 -10.27 8.69
N HIS A 108 6.05 -10.81 7.63
CA HIS A 108 5.32 -11.16 6.40
C HIS A 108 4.29 -12.29 6.64
N GLN A 109 4.61 -13.22 7.55
CA GLN A 109 3.75 -14.33 7.93
C GLN A 109 3.58 -14.35 9.44
N MET A 110 2.35 -14.55 9.91
CA MET A 110 2.05 -14.69 11.33
C MET A 110 2.61 -16.02 11.85
N GLY A 111 3.10 -16.02 13.09
CA GLY A 111 3.61 -17.22 13.74
C GLY A 111 4.44 -16.86 14.96
N THR A 112 4.87 -17.89 15.68
CA THR A 112 5.75 -17.71 16.84
C THR A 112 7.11 -17.20 16.37
N VAL A 113 7.42 -15.96 16.74
CA VAL A 113 8.75 -15.40 16.49
C VAL A 113 9.70 -16.01 17.52
N LYS A 114 10.84 -16.55 17.08
CA LYS A 114 12.00 -16.66 17.97
C LYS A 114 12.55 -15.26 18.20
N ALA A 115 12.04 -14.58 19.22
CA ALA A 115 12.75 -13.44 19.79
C ALA A 115 14.06 -14.00 20.36
N ALA A 116 15.16 -13.65 19.71
CA ALA A 116 16.51 -14.05 20.11
C ALA A 116 17.23 -12.82 20.67
#